data_AF-A0A7C2HNE1-F1
#
_entry.id   AF-A0A7C2HNE1-F1
#
_cell.length_a   1.000
_cell.length_b   1.000
_cell.length_c   1.000
_cell.angle_alpha   90.00
_cell.angle_beta   90.00
_cell.angle_gamma   90.00
#
_symmetry.space_group_name_H-M   'P 1'
#
loop_
_entity.id
_entity.type
_entity.pdbx_description
1 polymer ?
#
loop_
_entity_poly.entity_id
_entity_poly.type
_entity_poly.pdbx_seq_one_letter_code
_entity_poly.pdbx_strand_id
1 'polypeptide(L)' 'MLNPVAAAPTGHRTDDGSGYVNSGILYPPMAPANLPKSYSLTFLKAGRFAYWCLTHAQLGMKGVVIVE' A
#
# COMPACT_ATOMS: atom_id res chain seq x y z
N MET A 1 -10.38 -9.24 13.55
CA MET A 1 -11.26 -8.54 12.58
C MET A 1 -10.38 -7.63 11.74
N LEU A 2 -10.57 -7.60 10.42
CA LEU A 2 -9.84 -6.71 9.52
C LEU A 2 -10.43 -5.29 9.61
N ASN A 3 -9.60 -4.26 9.75
CA ASN A 3 -10.08 -2.87 9.74
C ASN A 3 -10.60 -2.53 8.33
N PRO A 4 -11.90 -2.19 8.15
CA PRO A 4 -12.47 -1.93 6.83
C PRO A 4 -11.83 -0.72 6.12
N VAL A 5 -11.32 0.26 6.88
CA VAL A 5 -10.63 1.45 6.32
C VAL A 5 -9.27 1.07 5.72
N ALA A 6 -8.61 0.03 6.24
CA ALA A 6 -7.33 -0.46 5.76
C ALA A 6 -7.47 -1.63 4.76
N ALA A 7 -8.65 -2.24 4.68
CA ALA A 7 -8.94 -3.34 3.77
C ALA A 7 -9.11 -2.88 2.32
N ALA A 8 -9.69 -1.69 2.15
CA ALA A 8 -9.94 -1.05 0.86
C ALA A 8 -8.83 -0.03 0.52
N PRO A 9 -8.53 0.15 -0.78
CA PRO A 9 -7.60 1.19 -1.19
C PRO A 9 -8.13 2.58 -0.85
N THR A 10 -7.22 3.52 -0.60
CA THR A 10 -7.58 4.94 -0.56
C THR A 10 -8.15 5.40 -1.90
N GLY A 11 -9.08 6.35 -1.86
CA GLY A 11 -9.72 6.87 -3.08
C GLY A 11 -8.75 7.62 -4.01
N HIS A 12 -7.66 8.18 -3.47
CA HIS A 12 -6.59 8.80 -4.24
C HIS A 12 -5.38 7.85 -4.39
N ARG A 13 -4.63 8.05 -5.47
CA ARG A 13 -3.44 7.26 -5.85
C ARG A 13 -2.20 8.13 -6.07
N THR A 14 -2.11 9.20 -5.31
CA THR A 14 -0.98 10.13 -5.32
C THR A 14 -0.53 10.38 -3.89
N ASP A 15 0.77 10.43 -3.66
CA ASP A 15 1.37 10.74 -2.35
C ASP A 15 2.29 11.94 -2.50
N ASP A 16 2.01 12.99 -1.72
CA ASP A 16 2.82 14.21 -1.66
C ASP A 16 3.63 14.32 -0.36
N GLY A 17 3.63 13.26 0.45
CA GLY A 17 4.31 13.15 1.74
C GLY A 17 3.51 13.65 2.93
N SER A 18 2.29 14.16 2.74
CA SER A 18 1.49 14.75 3.84
C SER A 18 0.36 13.84 4.35
N GLY A 19 0.03 12.76 3.63
CA GLY A 19 -1.17 11.96 3.85
C GLY A 19 -0.94 10.47 4.05
N TYR A 20 -2.04 9.76 4.30
CA TYR A 20 -2.08 8.30 4.33
C TYR A 20 -2.66 7.77 3.02
N VAL A 21 -1.92 6.89 2.37
CA VAL A 21 -2.32 6.21 1.12
C VAL A 21 -2.11 4.70 1.29
N ASN A 22 -3.02 3.88 0.78
CA ASN A 22 -2.88 2.43 0.88
C ASN A 22 -3.55 1.68 -0.29
N SER A 23 -3.03 0.48 -0.57
CA SER A 23 -3.50 -0.38 -1.65
C SER A 23 -4.76 -1.19 -1.33
N GLY A 24 -5.20 -1.21 -0.07
CA GLY A 24 -6.01 -2.28 0.47
C GLY A 24 -5.24 -3.60 0.53
N ILE A 25 -5.96 -4.70 0.73
CA ILE A 25 -5.37 -6.05 0.67
C ILE A 25 -5.06 -6.40 -0.78
N LEU A 26 -3.79 -6.76 -1.03
CA LEU A 26 -3.36 -7.42 -2.26
C LEU A 26 -3.19 -8.91 -2.02
N TYR A 27 -3.61 -9.72 -2.98
CA TYR A 27 -3.62 -11.18 -2.91
C TYR A 27 -2.52 -11.79 -3.78
N PRO A 28 -2.03 -12.99 -3.43
CA PRO A 28 -0.96 -13.65 -4.17
C PRO A 28 -1.37 -13.99 -5.62
N PRO A 29 -0.39 -14.19 -6.53
CA PRO A 29 -0.64 -14.52 -7.94
C PRO A 29 -1.57 -15.72 -8.18
N MET A 30 -1.65 -16.68 -7.26
CA MET A 30 -2.52 -17.86 -7.32
C MET A 30 -3.96 -17.64 -6.81
N ALA A 31 -4.26 -16.51 -6.18
CA ALA A 31 -5.61 -16.23 -5.68
C ALA A 31 -6.66 -16.13 -6.81
N PRO A 32 -7.96 -16.27 -6.52
CA PRO A 32 -9.04 -16.03 -7.48
C PRO A 32 -8.88 -14.72 -8.28
N ALA A 33 -9.27 -14.73 -9.55
CA ALA A 33 -9.03 -13.63 -10.49
C ALA A 33 -9.77 -12.33 -10.14
N ASN A 34 -10.86 -12.42 -9.37
CA ASN A 34 -11.64 -11.27 -8.91
C ASN A 34 -10.97 -10.51 -7.74
N LEU A 35 -9.81 -10.98 -7.26
CA LEU A 35 -9.09 -10.36 -6.15
C LEU A 35 -7.91 -9.51 -6.67
N PRO A 36 -7.69 -8.32 -6.10
CA PRO A 36 -6.62 -7.41 -6.55
C PRO A 36 -5.24 -7.99 -6.24
N LYS A 37 -4.31 -7.85 -7.19
CA LYS A 37 -2.93 -8.37 -7.08
C LYS A 37 -1.84 -7.31 -7.21
N SER A 38 -2.22 -6.13 -7.68
CA SER A 38 -1.30 -5.02 -7.91
C SER A 38 -1.95 -3.70 -7.51
N TYR A 39 -1.10 -2.72 -7.23
CA TYR A 39 -1.47 -1.37 -6.92
C TYR A 39 -0.42 -0.42 -7.51
N SER A 40 -0.86 0.75 -7.95
CA SER A 40 0.01 1.80 -8.50
C SER A 40 -0.22 3.09 -7.73
N LEU A 41 0.88 3.75 -7.38
CA LEU A 41 0.93 5.00 -6.63
C LEU A 41 1.93 5.94 -7.31
N THR A 42 1.57 7.21 -7.46
CA THR A 42 2.48 8.25 -7.94
C THR A 42 2.96 9.10 -6.78
N PHE A 43 4.27 9.21 -6.59
CA PHE A 43 4.87 10.15 -5.65
C PHE A 43 5.05 11.50 -6.32
N LEU A 44 4.52 12.56 -5.72
CA LEU A 44 4.53 13.91 -6.29
C LEU A 44 5.74 14.74 -5.88
N LYS A 45 6.53 14.25 -4.93
CA LYS A 45 7.71 14.94 -4.40
C LYS A 45 8.83 13.92 -4.13
N ALA A 46 10.07 14.41 -4.24
CA ALA A 46 11.23 13.69 -3.74
C ALA A 46 11.12 13.49 -2.22
N GLY A 47 11.62 12.37 -1.71
CA GLY A 47 11.51 12.02 -0.31
C GLY A 47 11.69 10.54 -0.01
N ARG A 48 11.57 10.20 1.28
CA ARG A 48 11.64 8.82 1.80
C ARG A 48 10.28 8.44 2.37
N PHE A 49 9.64 7.45 1.76
CA PHE A 49 8.28 7.03 2.11
C PHE A 49 8.32 5.64 2.74
N ALA A 50 7.93 5.54 4.01
CA ALA A 50 7.88 4.26 4.70
C ALA A 50 6.67 3.45 4.21
N TYR A 51 6.93 2.22 3.76
CA TYR A 51 5.93 1.31 3.24
C TYR A 51 5.79 0.09 4.17
N TRP A 52 4.55 -0.29 4.46
CA TRP A 52 4.24 -1.39 5.36
C TRP A 52 3.13 -2.26 4.76
N CYS A 53 3.32 -3.58 4.78
CA CYS A 53 2.21 -4.50 4.61
C CYS A 53 1.54 -4.69 5.98
N LEU A 54 0.38 -4.06 6.21
CA LEU A 54 -0.26 -4.02 7.52
C LEU A 54 -0.55 -5.40 8.12
N THR A 55 -0.80 -6.41 7.29
CA THR A 55 -1.08 -7.79 7.74
C THR A 55 0.18 -8.60 8.07
N HIS A 56 1.35 -8.17 7.60
CA HIS A 56 2.63 -8.87 7.78
C HIS A 56 3.71 -7.96 8.39
N ALA A 57 3.32 -6.82 8.95
CA ALA A 57 4.22 -5.85 9.56
C ALA A 57 5.03 -6.47 10.71
N GLN A 58 4.39 -7.30 11.53
CA GLN A 58 5.02 -8.01 12.65
C GLN A 58 6.01 -9.08 12.18
N LEU A 59 5.81 -9.62 10.96
CA LEU A 59 6.75 -10.55 10.32
C LEU A 59 7.89 -9.82 9.58
N GLY A 60 7.91 -8.48 9.62
CA GLY A 60 8.97 -7.66 9.04
C GLY A 60 8.73 -7.22 7.59
N MET A 61 7.53 -7.40 7.04
CA MET A 61 7.22 -6.95 5.68
C MET A 61 7.01 -5.43 5.62
N LYS A 62 8.12 -4.70 5.59
CA LYS A 62 8.22 -3.24 5.53
C LYS A 62 9.37 -2.84 4.62
N GLY A 63 9.31 -1.63 4.07
CA GLY A 63 10.34 -1.08 3.19
C GLY A 63 10.32 0.44 3.19
N VAL A 64 11.22 1.03 2.41
CA VAL A 64 11.24 2.48 2.16
C VAL A 64 11.35 2.67 0.65
N VAL A 65 10.48 3.51 0.09
CA VAL A 65 10.62 4.02 -1.26
C VAL A 65 11.37 5.35 -1.19
N ILE A 66 12.43 5.48 -1.98
CA ILE A 66 13.19 6.73 -2.12
C ILE A 66 12.87 7.29 -3.50
N VAL A 67 12.44 8.55 -3.53
CA VAL A 67 12.17 9.32 -4.75
C VAL A 67 13.13 10.50 -4.74
N GLU A 68 13.84 10.72 -5.85
CA GLU A 68 14.86 11.76 -6.03
C GLU A 68 14.50 12.67 -7.21
#